data_AF-A0A2L2ND86-F1
#
_entry.id   AF-A0A2L2ND86-F1
#
_cell.length_a   1.000
_cell.length_b   1.000
_cell.length_c   1.000
_cell.angle_alpha   90.00
_cell.angle_beta   90.00
_cell.angle_gamma   90.00
#
_symmetry.space_group_name_H-M   'P 1'
#
loop_
_entity.id
_entity.type
_entity.pdbx_description
1 polymer ?
#
loop_
_entity_poly.entity_id
_entity_poly.type
_entity_poly.pdbx_seq_one_letter_code
_entity_poly.pdbx_strand_id
1 'polypeptide(L)'
;MVNNLVGGIIPPQQPIEAQSDAHVLKSRLEWGEPAFTILDVRDRNTFNQGHIMGAMPMPIDELVQRAVPSLDQSRDIYVYGANEEETAQAAQQLRSNGFQHVSQLKGGLEAWKAIGGPTEGIVESKTPAGADDYNVVDRLKNHQENLQKGGTSTTEAIKKGASNLKEGIQEGASNLKEGIQEGASNVKESIQEGASNLKEGIKESKNSTDRDDSNVGS
;
A
#
# COMPACT_ATOMS: atom_id res chain seq x y z
N MET A 1 -1.99 -24.64 -37.21
CA MET A 1 -1.51 -24.02 -35.96
C MET A 1 -1.95 -22.57 -35.99
N VAL A 2 -2.99 -22.21 -35.23
CA VAL A 2 -3.45 -20.82 -35.13
C VAL A 2 -2.60 -20.14 -34.07
N ASN A 3 -1.71 -19.25 -34.49
CA ASN A 3 -0.92 -18.42 -33.59
C ASN A 3 -1.87 -17.44 -32.89
N ASN A 4 -2.08 -17.65 -31.60
CA ASN A 4 -2.88 -16.77 -30.76
C ASN A 4 -2.05 -15.51 -30.43
N LEU A 5 -2.11 -14.51 -31.30
CA LEU A 5 -1.33 -13.26 -31.23
C LEU A 5 -1.70 -12.33 -30.05
N VAL A 6 -2.65 -12.75 -29.19
CA VAL A 6 -3.17 -11.94 -28.06
C VAL A 6 -2.64 -12.42 -26.70
N GLY A 7 -1.95 -13.57 -26.65
CA GLY A 7 -1.61 -14.28 -25.40
C GLY A 7 -0.60 -13.58 -24.46
N GLY A 8 -0.10 -12.40 -24.80
CA GLY A 8 0.86 -11.63 -23.99
C GLY A 8 0.38 -10.25 -23.54
N ILE A 9 -0.84 -9.83 -23.90
CA ILE A 9 -1.39 -8.51 -23.54
C ILE A 9 -2.22 -8.59 -22.26
N ILE A 10 -2.76 -9.78 -21.93
CA ILE A 10 -3.55 -10.00 -20.73
C ILE A 10 -2.61 -10.52 -19.63
N PRO A 11 -2.32 -9.73 -18.57
CA PRO A 11 -1.54 -10.22 -17.45
C PRO A 11 -2.21 -11.46 -16.84
N PRO A 12 -1.44 -12.46 -16.36
CA PRO A 12 -2.02 -13.62 -15.70
C PRO A 12 -2.92 -13.14 -14.55
N GLN A 13 -4.18 -13.54 -14.59
CA GLN A 13 -5.18 -13.13 -13.62
C GLN A 13 -4.75 -13.57 -12.24
N GLN A 14 -4.58 -12.60 -11.33
CA GLN A 14 -4.29 -12.92 -9.95
C GLN A 14 -5.51 -13.62 -9.34
N PRO A 15 -5.31 -14.66 -8.51
CA PRO A 15 -6.40 -15.32 -7.81
C PRO A 15 -7.23 -14.30 -7.04
N ILE A 16 -8.55 -14.47 -7.06
CA ILE A 16 -9.44 -13.60 -6.28
C ILE A 16 -9.16 -13.80 -4.78
N GLU A 17 -9.07 -12.70 -4.04
CA GLU A 17 -8.93 -12.73 -2.58
C GLU A 17 -10.27 -13.00 -1.90
N ALA A 18 -10.25 -13.48 -0.65
CA ALA A 18 -11.47 -13.75 0.13
C ALA A 18 -12.29 -12.47 0.45
N GLN A 19 -11.63 -11.31 0.45
CA GLN A 19 -12.25 -10.00 0.55
C GLN A 19 -11.53 -9.06 -0.41
N SER A 20 -12.24 -8.12 -1.02
CA SER A 20 -11.65 -7.18 -1.98
C SER A 20 -12.25 -5.79 -1.83
N ASP A 21 -11.41 -4.77 -2.03
CA ASP A 21 -11.85 -3.37 -2.06
C ASP A 21 -12.53 -3.03 -3.39
N ALA A 22 -13.38 -2.00 -3.38
CA ALA A 22 -14.09 -1.53 -4.57
C ALA A 22 -13.16 -1.19 -5.75
N HIS A 23 -11.95 -0.67 -5.49
CA HIS A 23 -10.97 -0.35 -6.54
C HIS A 23 -10.50 -1.61 -7.29
N VAL A 24 -10.39 -2.74 -6.61
CA VAL A 24 -9.98 -4.02 -7.21
C VAL A 24 -11.06 -4.48 -8.19
N LEU A 25 -12.32 -4.50 -7.75
CA LEU A 25 -13.46 -4.85 -8.61
C LEU A 25 -13.60 -3.89 -9.81
N LYS A 26 -13.46 -2.58 -9.58
CA LYS A 26 -13.56 -1.56 -10.63
C LYS A 26 -12.49 -1.73 -11.69
N SER A 27 -11.25 -1.98 -11.26
CA SER A 27 -10.16 -2.27 -12.18
C SER A 27 -10.49 -3.49 -13.04
N ARG A 28 -10.94 -4.61 -12.43
CA ARG A 28 -11.29 -5.82 -13.20
C ARG A 28 -12.42 -5.60 -14.22
N LEU A 29 -13.41 -4.75 -13.90
CA LEU A 29 -14.46 -4.36 -14.85
C LEU A 29 -13.91 -3.56 -16.04
N GLU A 30 -13.05 -2.58 -15.79
CA GLU A 30 -12.49 -1.69 -16.82
C GLU A 30 -11.53 -2.41 -17.78
N TRP A 31 -10.82 -3.45 -17.31
CA TRP A 31 -9.97 -4.29 -18.16
C TRP A 31 -10.77 -5.20 -19.12
N GLY A 32 -12.11 -5.22 -19.02
CA GLY A 32 -12.98 -5.92 -19.97
C GLY A 32 -12.94 -7.45 -19.85
N GLU A 33 -12.57 -7.98 -18.68
CA GLU A 33 -12.45 -9.42 -18.46
C GLU A 33 -13.82 -10.06 -18.12
N PRO A 34 -14.38 -10.95 -18.96
CA PRO A 34 -15.72 -11.51 -18.75
C PRO A 34 -15.77 -12.68 -17.74
N ALA A 35 -14.86 -12.73 -16.76
CA ALA A 35 -14.63 -13.94 -15.97
C ALA A 35 -15.32 -13.99 -14.60
N PHE A 36 -15.92 -12.90 -14.11
CA PHE A 36 -16.53 -12.86 -12.77
C PHE A 36 -18.00 -12.44 -12.79
N THR A 37 -18.68 -12.74 -11.70
CA THR A 37 -20.07 -12.37 -11.44
C THR A 37 -20.14 -11.48 -10.19
N ILE A 38 -20.94 -10.43 -10.24
CA ILE A 38 -21.27 -9.61 -9.06
C ILE A 38 -22.65 -10.03 -8.57
N LEU A 39 -22.76 -10.40 -7.30
CA LEU A 39 -24.02 -10.78 -6.65
C LEU A 39 -24.41 -9.73 -5.62
N ASP A 40 -25.60 -9.17 -5.81
CA ASP A 40 -26.26 -8.32 -4.81
C ASP A 40 -27.23 -9.19 -4.01
N VAL A 41 -26.95 -9.33 -2.71
CA VAL A 41 -27.73 -10.21 -1.82
C VAL A 41 -28.76 -9.47 -0.98
N ARG A 42 -28.89 -8.16 -1.18
CA ARG A 42 -29.92 -7.35 -0.54
C ARG A 42 -31.30 -7.73 -1.06
N ASP A 43 -32.33 -7.25 -0.38
CA ASP A 43 -33.71 -7.47 -0.82
C ASP A 43 -33.96 -6.89 -2.23
N ARG A 44 -34.95 -7.47 -2.90
CA ARG A 44 -35.26 -7.14 -4.29
C ARG A 44 -35.65 -5.68 -4.50
N ASN A 45 -36.29 -5.03 -3.51
CA ASN A 45 -36.68 -3.63 -3.63
C ASN A 45 -35.44 -2.73 -3.56
N THR A 46 -34.50 -3.02 -2.65
CA THR A 46 -33.23 -2.31 -2.55
C THR A 46 -32.39 -2.46 -3.83
N PHE A 47 -32.29 -3.67 -4.38
CA PHE A 47 -31.63 -3.89 -5.68
C PHE A 47 -32.26 -3.02 -6.79
N ASN A 48 -33.60 -3.03 -6.90
CA ASN A 48 -34.31 -2.26 -7.93
C ASN A 48 -34.13 -0.75 -7.78
N GLN A 49 -33.92 -0.23 -6.56
CA GLN A 49 -33.67 1.19 -6.32
C GLN A 49 -32.29 1.62 -6.82
N GLY A 50 -31.26 0.81 -6.56
CA GLY A 50 -29.89 1.08 -6.99
C GLY A 50 -28.94 -0.07 -6.66
N HIS A 51 -28.15 -0.52 -7.63
CA HIS A 51 -27.17 -1.60 -7.50
C HIS A 51 -25.93 -1.32 -8.38
N ILE A 52 -24.86 -2.09 -8.18
CA ILE A 52 -23.68 -2.03 -9.04
C ILE A 52 -24.08 -2.44 -10.46
N MET A 53 -23.66 -1.69 -11.48
CA MET A 53 -23.95 -2.00 -12.88
C MET A 53 -23.52 -3.44 -13.23
N GLY A 54 -24.44 -4.23 -13.77
CA GLY A 54 -24.22 -5.64 -14.12
C GLY A 54 -24.30 -6.62 -12.94
N ALA A 55 -24.60 -6.18 -11.72
CA ALA A 55 -24.85 -7.08 -10.61
C ALA A 55 -26.14 -7.89 -10.81
N MET A 56 -26.12 -9.16 -10.42
CA MET A 56 -27.29 -10.03 -10.45
C MET A 56 -27.98 -10.07 -9.08
N PRO A 57 -29.31 -9.96 -9.03
CA PRO A 57 -30.05 -10.03 -7.78
C PRO A 57 -30.17 -11.49 -7.30
N MET A 58 -29.55 -11.78 -6.15
CA MET A 58 -29.69 -13.06 -5.44
C MET A 58 -29.91 -12.80 -3.95
N PRO A 59 -31.12 -12.37 -3.53
CA PRO A 59 -31.43 -12.06 -2.14
C PRO A 59 -30.96 -13.18 -1.20
N ILE A 60 -30.42 -12.83 -0.03
CA ILE A 60 -29.71 -13.78 0.83
C ILE A 60 -30.52 -15.04 1.19
N ASP A 61 -31.84 -14.91 1.35
CA ASP A 61 -32.76 -16.01 1.66
C ASP A 61 -32.95 -17.00 0.49
N GLU A 62 -32.67 -16.56 -0.74
CA GLU A 62 -32.78 -17.34 -1.98
C GLU A 62 -31.41 -17.61 -2.63
N LEU A 63 -30.32 -17.16 -2.00
CA LEU A 63 -28.99 -17.08 -2.59
C LEU A 63 -28.50 -18.43 -3.11
N VAL A 64 -28.47 -19.45 -2.24
CA VAL A 64 -27.97 -20.79 -2.61
C VAL A 64 -28.88 -21.45 -3.65
N GLN A 65 -30.20 -21.34 -3.46
CA GLN A 65 -31.20 -21.91 -4.37
C GLN A 65 -31.08 -21.35 -5.79
N ARG A 66 -30.73 -20.07 -5.92
CA ARG A 66 -30.51 -19.41 -7.22
C ARG A 66 -29.11 -19.63 -7.77
N ALA A 67 -28.08 -19.52 -6.93
CA ALA A 67 -26.69 -19.57 -7.37
C ALA A 67 -26.29 -20.97 -7.87
N VAL A 68 -26.56 -22.02 -7.09
CA VAL A 68 -26.11 -23.39 -7.39
C VAL A 68 -26.54 -23.90 -8.78
N PRO A 69 -27.80 -23.74 -9.23
CA PRO A 69 -28.19 -24.17 -10.57
C PRO A 69 -27.80 -23.20 -11.69
N SER A 70 -27.39 -21.97 -11.38
CA SER A 70 -27.21 -20.89 -12.38
C SER A 70 -25.74 -20.52 -12.63
N LEU A 71 -24.83 -20.86 -11.71
CA LEU A 71 -23.44 -20.44 -11.74
C LEU A 71 -22.49 -21.64 -11.66
N ASP A 72 -21.38 -21.54 -12.37
CA ASP A 72 -20.27 -22.49 -12.25
C ASP A 72 -19.59 -22.33 -10.88
N GLN A 73 -19.24 -23.44 -10.23
CA GLN A 73 -18.56 -23.44 -8.92
C GLN A 73 -17.14 -22.86 -8.96
N SER A 74 -16.48 -22.85 -10.13
CA SER A 74 -15.17 -22.22 -10.33
C SER A 74 -15.26 -20.75 -10.77
N ARG A 75 -16.47 -20.18 -10.85
CA ARG A 75 -16.67 -18.78 -11.20
C ARG A 75 -16.16 -17.87 -10.10
N ASP A 76 -15.39 -16.84 -10.47
CA ASP A 76 -15.07 -15.74 -9.56
C ASP A 76 -16.36 -14.97 -9.23
N ILE A 77 -16.68 -14.87 -7.94
CA ILE A 77 -17.87 -14.19 -7.44
C ILE A 77 -17.46 -13.07 -6.50
N TYR A 78 -17.90 -11.85 -6.79
CA TYR A 78 -17.92 -10.76 -5.83
C TYR A 78 -19.31 -10.63 -5.24
N VAL A 79 -19.44 -10.65 -3.92
CA VAL A 79 -20.73 -10.56 -3.23
C VAL A 79 -20.78 -9.34 -2.32
N TYR A 80 -21.93 -8.67 -2.27
CA TYR A 80 -22.19 -7.58 -1.32
C TYR A 80 -23.63 -7.57 -0.84
N GLY A 81 -23.81 -7.31 0.45
CA GLY A 81 -25.09 -7.08 1.12
C GLY A 81 -25.27 -5.61 1.52
N ALA A 82 -26.24 -5.35 2.40
CA ALA A 82 -26.53 -4.04 2.97
C ALA A 82 -25.48 -3.61 4.00
N ASN A 83 -24.80 -4.58 4.62
CA ASN A 83 -23.73 -4.36 5.58
C ASN A 83 -22.68 -5.49 5.51
N GLU A 84 -21.62 -5.37 6.31
CA GLU A 84 -20.52 -6.34 6.33
C GLU A 84 -20.94 -7.73 6.82
N GLU A 85 -21.87 -7.80 7.78
CA GLU A 85 -22.36 -9.06 8.35
C GLU A 85 -23.14 -9.87 7.30
N GLU A 86 -24.10 -9.24 6.62
CA GLU A 86 -24.87 -9.86 5.54
C GLU A 86 -23.96 -10.30 4.38
N THR A 87 -22.97 -9.46 4.04
CA THR A 87 -21.96 -9.79 3.02
C THR A 87 -21.13 -11.02 3.41
N ALA A 88 -20.69 -11.09 4.67
CA ALA A 88 -19.93 -12.21 5.18
C ALA A 88 -20.75 -13.51 5.22
N GLN A 89 -22.01 -13.42 5.68
CA GLN A 89 -22.96 -14.53 5.70
C GLN A 89 -23.20 -15.08 4.29
N ALA A 90 -23.44 -14.22 3.31
CA ALA A 90 -23.63 -14.63 1.93
C ALA A 90 -22.39 -15.32 1.33
N ALA A 91 -21.21 -14.75 1.56
CA ALA A 91 -19.96 -15.37 1.12
C ALA A 91 -19.75 -16.75 1.74
N GLN A 92 -20.08 -16.91 3.03
CA GLN A 92 -20.01 -18.21 3.70
C GLN A 92 -21.00 -19.21 3.10
N GLN A 93 -22.26 -18.82 2.87
CA GLN A 93 -23.25 -19.70 2.25
C GLN A 93 -22.80 -20.21 0.88
N LEU A 94 -22.25 -19.34 0.03
CA LEU A 94 -21.73 -19.75 -1.28
C LEU A 94 -20.55 -20.73 -1.13
N ARG A 95 -19.55 -20.40 -0.31
CA ARG A 95 -18.38 -21.28 -0.09
C ARG A 95 -18.77 -22.65 0.44
N SER A 96 -19.70 -22.70 1.40
CA SER A 96 -20.22 -23.96 1.96
C SER A 96 -21.00 -24.81 0.94
N ASN A 97 -21.43 -24.22 -0.17
CA ASN A 97 -22.14 -24.92 -1.26
C ASN A 97 -21.26 -25.12 -2.51
N GLY A 98 -19.93 -25.12 -2.34
CA GLY A 98 -18.98 -25.56 -3.36
C GLY A 98 -18.44 -24.46 -4.27
N PHE A 99 -18.86 -23.20 -4.10
CA PHE A 99 -18.25 -22.09 -4.83
C PHE A 99 -16.82 -21.83 -4.32
N GLN A 100 -15.85 -21.98 -5.22
CA GLN A 100 -14.43 -22.00 -4.89
C GLN A 100 -13.87 -20.59 -4.73
N HIS A 101 -14.36 -19.64 -5.53
CA HIS A 101 -13.78 -18.31 -5.70
C HIS A 101 -14.81 -17.25 -5.32
N VAL A 102 -14.93 -16.96 -4.02
CA VAL A 102 -15.92 -15.98 -3.51
C VAL A 102 -15.19 -14.89 -2.73
N SER A 103 -15.37 -13.63 -3.13
CA SER A 103 -14.85 -12.44 -2.47
C SER A 103 -15.97 -11.58 -1.91
N GLN A 104 -15.79 -11.14 -0.66
CA GLN A 104 -16.63 -10.12 -0.04
C GLN A 104 -16.19 -8.74 -0.54
N LEU A 105 -17.10 -7.96 -1.11
CA LEU A 105 -16.82 -6.58 -1.49
C LEU A 105 -16.88 -5.68 -0.25
N LYS A 106 -15.72 -5.21 0.20
CA LYS A 106 -15.60 -4.35 1.39
C LYS A 106 -16.34 -3.03 1.19
N GLY A 107 -17.14 -2.65 2.19
CA GLY A 107 -17.96 -1.44 2.17
C GLY A 107 -19.13 -1.45 1.17
N GLY A 108 -19.36 -2.56 0.47
CA GLY A 108 -20.53 -2.79 -0.39
C GLY A 108 -20.79 -1.68 -1.43
N LEU A 109 -22.06 -1.38 -1.66
CA LEU A 109 -22.49 -0.39 -2.65
C LEU A 109 -22.01 1.03 -2.33
N GLU A 110 -21.92 1.40 -1.04
CA GLU A 110 -21.49 2.74 -0.65
C GLU A 110 -20.02 2.99 -0.99
N ALA A 111 -19.14 2.03 -0.69
CA ALA A 111 -17.74 2.12 -1.08
C ALA A 111 -17.57 2.12 -2.61
N TRP A 112 -18.41 1.38 -3.33
CA TRP A 112 -18.44 1.39 -4.79
C TRP A 112 -18.81 2.77 -5.35
N LYS A 113 -19.87 3.39 -4.84
CA LYS A 113 -20.30 4.74 -5.22
C LYS A 113 -19.23 5.78 -4.89
N ALA A 114 -18.60 5.67 -3.73
CA ALA A 114 -17.57 6.61 -3.27
C ALA A 114 -16.36 6.70 -4.22
N ILE A 115 -16.06 5.62 -4.96
CA ILE A 115 -14.96 5.59 -5.95
C ILE A 115 -15.44 5.90 -7.38
N GLY A 116 -16.68 6.38 -7.53
CA GLY A 116 -17.31 6.68 -8.82
C GLY A 116 -17.52 5.42 -9.68
N GLY A 117 -17.83 4.29 -9.05
CA GLY A 117 -18.20 3.08 -9.77
C GLY A 117 -19.61 3.20 -10.40
N PRO A 118 -19.84 2.66 -11.62
CA PRO A 118 -21.13 2.74 -12.28
C PRO A 118 -22.24 1.96 -11.55
N THR A 119 -23.44 2.54 -11.49
CA THR A 119 -24.64 1.99 -10.85
C THR A 119 -25.84 1.99 -11.81
N GLU A 120 -26.82 1.13 -11.53
CA GLU A 120 -28.11 1.06 -12.25
C GLU A 120 -29.26 0.97 -11.23
N GLY A 121 -30.47 1.41 -11.61
CA GLY A 121 -31.65 1.33 -10.74
C GLY A 121 -32.68 2.45 -10.97
N ILE A 122 -33.84 2.34 -10.32
CA ILE A 122 -34.96 3.29 -10.46
C ILE A 122 -34.61 4.66 -9.87
N VAL A 123 -33.96 4.72 -8.71
CA VAL A 123 -33.56 6.00 -8.09
C VAL A 123 -32.34 6.58 -8.82
N GLU A 124 -31.41 5.72 -9.24
CA GLU A 124 -30.24 6.11 -10.03
C GLU A 124 -30.64 6.71 -11.40
N SER A 125 -31.76 6.27 -11.99
CA SER A 125 -32.29 6.80 -13.26
C SER A 125 -33.29 7.96 -13.11
N LYS A 126 -33.98 8.07 -11.96
CA LYS A 126 -34.98 9.12 -11.68
C LYS A 126 -34.43 10.31 -10.94
N THR A 127 -33.20 10.25 -10.44
CA THR A 127 -32.47 11.46 -10.08
C THR A 127 -32.12 12.10 -11.43
N PRO A 128 -32.77 13.21 -11.85
CA PRO A 128 -32.17 14.00 -12.92
C PRO A 128 -30.75 14.30 -12.45
N ALA A 129 -29.79 14.34 -13.36
CA ALA A 129 -28.54 15.01 -13.06
C ALA A 129 -28.87 16.27 -12.24
N GLY A 130 -28.44 16.31 -10.97
CA GLY A 130 -28.71 17.44 -10.09
C GLY A 130 -28.28 18.74 -10.78
N ALA A 131 -28.76 19.89 -10.34
CA ALA A 131 -28.28 21.18 -10.91
C ALA A 131 -26.73 21.28 -10.87
N ASP A 132 -26.14 20.57 -9.91
CA ASP A 132 -24.73 20.26 -9.68
C ASP A 132 -24.11 19.24 -10.67
N ASP A 133 -24.86 18.27 -11.19
CA ASP A 133 -24.41 17.33 -12.24
C ASP A 133 -24.39 17.94 -13.66
N TYR A 134 -24.90 19.15 -13.87
CA TYR A 134 -24.62 19.93 -15.09
C TYR A 134 -23.69 21.11 -14.83
N ASN A 135 -23.32 21.36 -13.57
CA ASN A 135 -22.38 22.40 -13.26
C ASN A 135 -20.95 21.91 -13.56
N VAL A 136 -20.61 21.89 -14.85
CA VAL A 136 -19.27 21.56 -15.34
C VAL A 136 -18.24 22.50 -14.70
N VAL A 137 -18.62 23.72 -14.35
CA VAL A 137 -17.73 24.66 -13.64
C VAL A 137 -17.43 24.18 -12.23
N ASP A 138 -18.43 23.75 -11.45
CA ASP A 138 -18.20 23.21 -10.11
C ASP A 138 -17.50 21.85 -10.15
N ARG A 139 -17.81 20.99 -11.14
CA ARG A 139 -17.05 19.74 -11.34
C ARG A 139 -15.62 19.99 -11.77
N LEU A 140 -15.35 20.97 -12.64
CA LEU A 140 -13.99 21.38 -13.00
C LEU A 140 -13.27 22.00 -11.82
N LYS A 141 -13.97 22.78 -10.99
CA LYS A 141 -13.42 23.40 -9.79
C LYS A 141 -13.10 22.35 -8.73
N ASN A 142 -14.00 21.41 -8.45
CA ASN A 142 -13.77 20.28 -7.56
C ASN A 142 -12.71 19.32 -8.11
N HIS A 143 -12.69 19.05 -9.41
CA HIS A 143 -11.65 18.25 -10.05
C HIS A 143 -10.29 18.96 -10.00
N GLN A 144 -10.24 20.28 -10.21
CA GLN A 144 -9.03 21.08 -10.07
C GLN A 144 -8.56 21.16 -8.61
N GLU A 145 -9.47 21.32 -7.64
CA GLU A 145 -9.16 21.26 -6.22
C GLU A 145 -8.69 19.86 -5.78
N ASN A 146 -9.27 18.79 -6.34
CA ASN A 146 -8.84 17.41 -6.10
C ASN A 146 -7.52 17.07 -6.81
N LEU A 147 -7.26 17.61 -7.99
CA LEU A 147 -5.96 17.55 -8.67
C LEU A 147 -4.90 18.34 -7.90
N GLN A 148 -5.28 19.45 -7.28
CA GLN A 148 -4.40 20.17 -6.37
C GLN A 148 -4.15 19.38 -5.08
N LYS A 149 -5.18 18.80 -4.44
CA LYS A 149 -5.02 17.98 -3.21
C LYS A 149 -4.25 16.67 -3.47
N GLY A 150 -4.54 15.95 -4.55
CA GLY A 150 -3.85 14.73 -4.97
C GLY A 150 -2.44 14.97 -5.53
N GLY A 151 -2.27 16.07 -6.27
CA GLY A 151 -0.96 16.56 -6.73
C GLY A 151 -0.09 17.10 -5.60
N THR A 152 -0.68 17.69 -4.55
CA THR A 152 0.04 18.09 -3.34
C THR A 152 0.43 16.88 -2.50
N SER A 153 -0.38 15.83 -2.39
CA SER A 153 0.02 14.65 -1.60
C SER A 153 1.27 13.97 -2.16
N THR A 154 1.35 13.80 -3.49
CA THR A 154 2.53 13.23 -4.15
C THR A 154 3.71 14.21 -4.18
N THR A 155 3.48 15.49 -4.45
CA THR A 155 4.54 16.51 -4.48
C THR A 155 5.11 16.79 -3.08
N GLU A 156 4.27 16.86 -2.05
CA GLU A 156 4.69 17.04 -0.67
C GLU A 156 5.34 15.78 -0.11
N ALA A 157 4.90 14.58 -0.50
CA ALA A 157 5.61 13.34 -0.19
C ALA A 157 7.02 13.31 -0.82
N ILE A 158 7.16 13.76 -2.08
CA ILE A 158 8.45 13.88 -2.75
C ILE A 158 9.34 14.94 -2.09
N LYS A 159 8.80 16.13 -1.77
CA LYS A 159 9.54 17.18 -1.06
C LYS A 159 9.98 16.74 0.33
N LYS A 160 9.10 16.07 1.08
CA LYS A 160 9.41 15.53 2.41
C LYS A 160 10.48 14.45 2.31
N GLY A 161 10.38 13.54 1.33
CA GLY A 161 11.43 12.55 1.04
C GLY A 161 12.77 13.21 0.71
N ALA A 162 12.77 14.26 -0.12
CA ALA A 162 13.98 15.02 -0.46
C ALA A 162 14.58 15.78 0.74
N SER A 163 13.75 16.35 1.62
CA SER A 163 14.22 16.99 2.87
C SER A 163 14.87 15.98 3.81
N ASN A 164 14.19 14.85 4.04
CA ASN A 164 14.71 13.78 4.89
C ASN A 164 16.04 13.23 4.37
N LEU A 165 16.18 13.05 3.06
CA LEU A 165 17.43 12.63 2.43
C LEU A 165 18.54 13.67 2.62
N LYS A 166 18.23 14.96 2.45
CA LYS A 166 19.20 16.04 2.65
C LYS A 166 19.66 16.10 4.11
N GLU A 167 18.75 15.99 5.06
CA GLU A 167 19.05 15.96 6.50
C GLU A 167 19.92 14.76 6.86
N GLY A 168 19.57 13.55 6.38
CA GLY A 168 20.38 12.35 6.61
C GLY A 168 21.79 12.42 6.03
N ILE A 169 21.97 13.05 4.85
CA ILE A 169 23.30 13.29 4.27
C ILE A 169 24.11 14.27 5.12
N GLN A 170 23.47 15.33 5.63
CA GLN A 170 24.14 16.31 6.48
C GLN A 170 24.54 15.73 7.84
N GLU A 171 23.66 14.94 8.45
CA GLU A 171 23.94 14.23 9.70
C GLU A 171 25.09 13.23 9.51
N GLY A 172 25.03 12.40 8.46
CA GLY A 172 26.11 11.47 8.13
C GLY A 172 27.46 12.16 7.90
N ALA A 173 27.47 13.31 7.22
CA ALA A 173 28.68 14.11 7.02
C ALA A 173 29.23 14.69 8.32
N SER A 174 28.36 15.17 9.22
CA SER A 174 28.76 15.65 10.55
C SER A 174 29.35 14.53 11.41
N ASN A 175 28.70 13.37 11.46
CA ASN A 175 29.16 12.21 12.22
C ASN A 175 30.53 11.73 11.72
N LEU A 176 30.75 11.70 10.41
CA LEU A 176 32.05 11.38 9.82
C LEU A 176 33.13 12.39 10.20
N LYS A 177 32.79 13.69 10.18
CA LYS A 177 33.72 14.75 10.57
C LYS A 177 34.12 14.64 12.05
N GLU A 178 33.15 14.41 12.92
CA GLU A 178 33.38 14.21 14.35
C GLU A 178 34.25 12.97 14.61
N GLY A 179 33.95 11.84 13.97
CA GLY A 179 34.75 10.62 14.09
C GLY A 179 36.20 10.79 13.61
N ILE A 180 36.42 11.56 12.53
CA ILE A 180 37.78 11.89 12.06
C ILE A 180 38.51 12.78 13.09
N GLN A 181 37.82 13.76 13.68
CA GLN A 181 38.41 14.66 14.68
C GLN A 181 38.75 13.93 15.98
N GLU A 182 37.87 13.04 16.44
CA GLU A 182 38.10 12.18 17.59
C GLU A 182 39.27 11.23 17.33
N GLY A 183 39.28 10.54 16.19
CA GLY A 183 40.39 9.67 15.81
C GLY A 183 41.73 10.41 15.73
N ALA A 184 41.76 11.62 15.16
CA ALA A 184 42.96 12.45 15.11
C ALA A 184 43.43 12.88 16.52
N SER A 185 42.48 13.15 17.42
CA SER A 185 42.78 13.52 18.81
C SER A 185 43.37 12.35 19.58
N ASN A 186 42.78 11.16 19.44
CA ASN A 186 43.28 9.92 20.05
C ASN A 186 44.70 9.58 19.58
N VAL A 187 44.98 9.70 18.28
CA VAL A 187 46.33 9.49 17.73
C VAL A 187 47.32 10.51 18.31
N LYS A 188 46.94 11.79 18.40
CA LYS A 188 47.80 12.83 18.98
C LYS A 188 48.10 12.54 20.45
N GLU A 189 47.12 12.11 21.23
CA GLU A 189 47.29 11.74 22.63
C GLU A 189 48.24 10.54 22.79
N SER A 190 48.04 9.47 22.02
CA SER A 190 48.95 8.30 22.05
C SER A 190 50.39 8.65 21.67
N ILE A 191 50.60 9.57 20.72
CA ILE A 191 51.95 10.05 20.36
C ILE A 191 52.57 10.84 21.52
N GLN A 192 51.78 11.70 22.19
CA GLN A 192 52.26 12.48 23.33
C GLN A 192 52.61 11.60 24.53
N GLU A 193 51.80 10.60 24.83
CA GLU A 193 52.06 9.60 25.87
C GLU A 193 53.32 8.80 25.56
N GLY A 194 53.43 8.24 24.33
CA GLY A 194 54.62 7.51 23.90
C GLY A 194 55.91 8.34 23.96
N ALA A 195 55.85 9.62 23.56
CA ALA A 195 56.98 10.53 23.67
C ALA A 195 57.37 10.83 25.13
N SER A 196 56.39 10.88 26.04
CA SER A 196 56.62 11.10 27.47
C SER A 196 57.28 9.88 28.10
N ASN A 197 56.77 8.69 27.81
CA ASN A 197 57.34 7.41 28.26
C ASN A 197 58.79 7.22 27.77
N LEU A 198 59.08 7.59 26.51
CA LEU A 198 60.45 7.54 25.97
C LEU A 198 61.40 8.51 26.68
N LYS A 199 60.95 9.74 27.00
CA LYS A 199 61.77 10.70 27.75
C LYS A 199 62.09 10.19 29.16
N GLU A 200 61.11 9.57 29.81
CA GLU A 200 61.29 8.96 31.13
C GLU A 200 62.28 7.80 31.07
N GLY A 201 62.12 6.86 30.14
CA GLY A 201 63.06 5.75 29.94
C GLY A 201 64.49 6.19 29.62
N ILE A 202 64.68 7.26 28.83
CA ILE A 202 66.02 7.84 28.59
C ILE A 202 66.61 8.42 29.89
N LYS A 203 65.79 9.07 30.72
CA LYS A 203 66.24 9.62 32.01
C LYS A 203 66.65 8.51 32.98
N GLU A 204 65.88 7.42 33.04
CA GLU A 204 66.20 6.23 33.83
C GLU A 204 67.49 5.57 33.35
N SER A 205 67.66 5.39 32.03
CA SER A 205 68.87 4.82 31.44
C SER A 205 70.13 5.65 31.70
N LYS A 206 70.06 6.99 31.61
CA LYS A 206 71.20 7.85 31.97
C LYS A 206 71.58 7.70 33.45
N ASN A 207 70.58 7.62 34.32
CA ASN A 207 70.78 7.47 35.76
C ASN A 207 71.33 6.08 36.15
N SER A 208 71.16 5.05 35.31
CA SER A 208 71.86 3.77 35.46
C SER A 208 73.31 3.82 34.98
N THR A 209 73.62 4.50 33.87
CA THR A 209 74.99 4.59 33.34
C THR A 209 75.92 5.40 34.27
N ASP A 210 75.43 6.49 34.88
CA ASP A 210 76.20 7.27 35.88
C ASP A 210 76.51 6.47 37.17
N ARG A 211 75.71 5.43 37.47
CA ARG A 211 75.95 4.53 38.61
C ARG A 211 76.98 3.44 38.32
N ASP A 212 77.15 3.05 37.06
CA ASP A 212 78.15 2.06 36.67
C ASP A 212 79.57 2.69 36.58
N ASP A 213 79.69 3.93 36.12
CA ASP A 213 80.99 4.65 36.11
C ASP A 213 81.51 5.04 37.50
N SER A 214 80.63 5.10 38.51
CA SER A 214 81.03 5.33 39.92
C SER A 214 81.41 4.04 40.67
N ASN A 215 81.34 2.87 40.03
CA ASN A 215 81.66 1.57 40.65
C ASN A 215 82.90 0.87 40.04
N VAL A 216 83.68 1.55 39.18
CA VAL A 216 84.97 1.03 38.65
C VAL A 216 86.18 1.66 39.34
N GLY A 217 85.98 2.33 40.48
CA GLY A 217 87.04 3.07 41.18
C GLY A 217 87.11 2.83 42.68
N SER A 218 87.82 1.76 43.06
CA SER A 218 88.53 1.52 44.34
C SER A 218 87.72 1.27 45.61
#